data_AF-A0A7W7Y3W8-F1
#
_entry.id   AF-A0A7W7Y3W8-F1
#
_cell.length_a   1.000
_cell.length_b   1.000
_cell.length_c   1.000
_cell.angle_alpha   90.00
_cell.angle_beta   90.00
_cell.angle_gamma   90.00
#
_symmetry.space_group_name_H-M   'P 1'
#
loop_
_entity.id
_entity.type
_entity.pdbx_description
1 polymer ?
#
loop_
_entity_poly.entity_id
_entity_poly.type
_entity_poly.pdbx_seq_one_letter_code
_entity_poly.pdbx_strand_id
1 'polypeptide(L)'
;MSTYIEGYRKDGTIWIPEFIVSLASEVCIGCGRCFKACTQGVLNLMEEEDEDDDDSRMFMSVVCEGQCIGCKACAAACPKSCFEHAPMEK
;
A
#
# COMPACT_ATOMS: atom_id res chain seq x y z
N MET A 1 5.59 27.84 -3.62
CA MET A 1 5.45 26.67 -4.52
C MET A 1 5.49 25.44 -3.63
N SER A 2 4.54 24.51 -3.77
CA SER A 2 4.53 23.30 -2.95
C SER A 2 5.76 22.44 -3.28
N THR A 3 6.44 21.93 -2.25
CA THR A 3 7.60 21.03 -2.38
C THR A 3 7.21 19.59 -2.68
N TYR A 4 5.94 19.23 -2.46
CA TYR A 4 5.44 17.87 -2.63
C TYR A 4 4.77 17.64 -3.99
N ILE A 5 4.65 16.38 -4.39
CA ILE A 5 3.83 15.94 -5.52
C ILE A 5 2.37 16.39 -5.28
N GLU A 6 1.75 16.94 -6.33
CA GLU A 6 0.38 17.46 -6.28
C GLU A 6 -0.50 16.66 -7.23
N GLY A 7 -1.70 16.32 -6.77
CA GLY A 7 -2.78 15.80 -7.60
C GLY A 7 -3.93 16.80 -7.69
N TYR A 8 -4.81 16.60 -8.67
CA TYR A 8 -6.00 17.43 -8.87
C TYR A 8 -7.25 16.58 -8.67
N ARG A 9 -8.20 17.10 -7.89
CA ARG A 9 -9.55 16.51 -7.77
C ARG A 9 -10.38 16.93 -8.99
N LYS A 10 -11.52 16.25 -9.19
CA LYS A 10 -12.44 16.51 -10.31
C LYS A 10 -12.96 17.95 -10.35
N ASP A 11 -13.09 18.60 -9.19
CA ASP A 11 -13.51 19.99 -9.05
C ASP A 11 -12.36 21.01 -9.26
N GLY A 12 -11.16 20.54 -9.60
CA GLY A 12 -9.98 21.38 -9.82
C GLY A 12 -9.22 21.73 -8.54
N THR A 13 -9.68 21.30 -7.36
CA THR A 13 -8.94 21.53 -6.12
C THR A 13 -7.68 20.66 -6.04
N ILE A 14 -6.61 21.23 -5.48
CA ILE A 14 -5.34 20.54 -5.28
C ILE A 14 -5.43 19.63 -4.05
N TRP A 15 -4.81 18.46 -4.14
CA TRP A 15 -4.54 17.61 -2.99
C TRP A 15 -3.12 17.06 -3.05
N ILE A 16 -2.56 16.70 -1.90
CA ILE A 16 -1.22 16.09 -1.80
C ILE A 16 -1.44 14.58 -1.63
N PRO A 17 -1.06 13.74 -2.62
CA PRO A 17 -1.13 12.29 -2.47
C PRO A 17 -0.14 11.78 -1.43
N GLU A 18 -0.52 10.72 -0.72
CA GLU A 18 0.36 10.03 0.21
C GLU A 18 0.62 8.62 -0.29
N PHE A 19 1.87 8.34 -0.63
CA PHE A 19 2.35 7.10 -1.22
C PHE A 19 2.67 6.08 -0.15
N ILE A 20 2.65 4.80 -0.50
CA ILE A 20 3.03 3.73 0.44
C ILE A 20 4.52 3.91 0.77
N VAL A 21 4.85 3.95 2.05
CA VAL A 21 6.24 3.98 2.54
C VAL A 21 6.65 2.61 3.05
N SER A 22 5.76 1.97 3.82
CA SER A 22 6.03 0.67 4.43
C SER A 22 4.75 -0.13 4.60
N LEU A 23 4.92 -1.45 4.67
CA LEU A 23 3.88 -2.41 4.99
C LEU A 23 4.42 -3.35 6.07
N ALA A 24 3.82 -3.32 7.26
CA ALA A 24 4.19 -4.20 8.37
C ALA A 24 3.77 -5.65 8.07
N SER A 25 4.67 -6.41 7.43
CA SER A 25 4.41 -7.79 7.00
C SER A 25 4.05 -8.65 8.20
N GLU A 26 4.73 -8.52 9.34
CA GLU A 26 4.52 -9.19 10.64
C GLU A 26 3.09 -9.12 11.21
N VAL A 27 2.36 -8.04 10.95
CA VAL A 27 0.97 -7.85 11.41
C VAL A 27 -0.04 -8.27 10.33
N CYS A 28 0.42 -8.36 9.09
CA CYS A 28 -0.41 -8.71 7.95
C CYS A 28 -0.84 -10.18 8.03
N ILE A 29 -2.10 -10.42 7.67
CA ILE A 29 -2.76 -11.73 7.72
C ILE A 29 -3.13 -12.25 6.32
N GLY A 30 -2.51 -11.70 5.26
CA GLY A 30 -2.75 -12.15 3.88
C GLY A 30 -4.18 -11.99 3.35
N CYS A 31 -5.06 -11.19 3.96
CA CYS A 31 -6.50 -11.19 3.63
C CYS A 31 -6.88 -10.65 2.22
N GLY A 32 -5.93 -10.10 1.45
CA GLY A 32 -6.13 -9.69 0.06
C GLY A 32 -7.07 -8.49 -0.19
N ARG A 33 -7.58 -7.81 0.86
CA ARG A 33 -8.49 -6.65 0.66
C ARG A 33 -7.80 -5.46 0.01
N CYS A 34 -6.58 -5.16 0.44
CA CYS A 34 -5.78 -4.09 -0.14
C CYS A 34 -5.39 -4.37 -1.59
N PHE A 35 -5.15 -5.65 -1.95
CA PHE A 35 -4.92 -6.08 -3.33
C PHE A 35 -6.10 -5.70 -4.23
N LYS A 36 -7.32 -6.10 -3.85
CA LYS A 36 -8.53 -5.77 -4.62
C LYS A 36 -8.85 -4.28 -4.65
N ALA A 37 -8.53 -3.54 -3.58
CA ALA A 37 -8.74 -2.10 -3.51
C ALA A 37 -7.76 -1.30 -4.39
N CYS A 38 -6.59 -1.88 -4.71
CA CYS A 38 -5.58 -1.21 -5.50
C CYS A 38 -5.89 -1.34 -7.00
N THR A 39 -6.41 -0.28 -7.61
CA THR A 39 -6.67 -0.26 -9.06
C THR A 39 -5.40 -0.20 -9.91
N GLN A 40 -4.24 0.04 -9.30
CA GLN A 40 -2.95 0.20 -9.97
C GLN A 40 -2.08 -1.06 -9.92
N GLY A 41 -2.53 -2.14 -9.27
CA GLY A 41 -1.77 -3.40 -9.22
C GLY A 41 -0.47 -3.33 -8.41
N VAL A 42 -0.37 -2.41 -7.44
CA VAL A 42 0.86 -2.16 -6.66
C VAL A 42 1.23 -3.31 -5.71
N LEU A 43 0.23 -4.08 -5.28
CA LEU A 43 0.36 -5.07 -4.21
C LEU A 43 0.27 -6.49 -4.76
N ASN A 44 0.95 -7.44 -4.11
CA ASN A 44 0.76 -8.87 -4.36
C ASN A 44 0.83 -9.68 -3.06
N LEU A 45 0.26 -10.88 -3.07
CA LEU A 45 0.38 -11.82 -1.95
C LEU A 45 1.75 -12.52 -2.05
N MET A 46 2.46 -12.58 -0.94
CA MET A 46 3.69 -13.34 -0.75
C MET A 46 3.47 -14.42 0.30
N GLU A 47 4.18 -15.52 0.14
CA GLU A 47 4.22 -16.66 1.05
C GLU A 47 5.67 -16.82 1.50
N GLU A 48 5.88 -16.87 2.80
CA GLU A 48 7.14 -17.27 3.42
C GLU A 48 6.96 -18.66 3.99
N GLU A 49 7.81 -19.59 3.57
CA GLU A 49 7.93 -20.93 4.12
C GLU A 49 8.92 -20.86 5.29
N ASP A 50 8.51 -21.25 6.49
CA ASP A 50 9.44 -21.44 7.60
C ASP A 50 10.09 -22.82 7.45
N GLU A 51 11.42 -22.87 7.33
CA GLU A 51 12.16 -24.14 7.12
C GLU A 51 12.06 -25.11 8.32
N ASP A 52 11.66 -24.61 9.49
CA ASP A 52 11.60 -25.33 10.76
C ASP A 52 10.17 -25.66 11.23
N ASP A 53 9.11 -25.13 10.58
CA ASP A 53 7.71 -25.33 10.97
C ASP A 53 6.82 -25.61 9.74
N ASP A 54 5.82 -26.49 9.86
CA ASP A 54 4.94 -26.89 8.74
C ASP A 54 3.87 -25.81 8.43
N ASP A 55 4.01 -24.61 9.04
CA ASP A 55 3.12 -23.46 8.89
C ASP A 55 3.73 -22.45 7.91
N SER A 56 3.16 -22.33 6.72
CA SER A 56 3.52 -21.27 5.78
C SER A 56 2.72 -19.98 6.05
N ARG A 57 3.43 -18.84 6.02
CA ARG A 57 2.88 -17.54 6.39
C ARG A 57 2.63 -16.68 5.16
N MET A 58 1.37 -16.27 4.99
CA MET A 58 0.98 -15.39 3.87
C MET A 58 0.82 -13.93 4.31
N PHE A 59 1.44 -13.01 3.57
CA PHE A 59 1.32 -11.57 3.79
C PHE A 59 1.29 -10.80 2.47
N MET A 60 0.83 -9.55 2.54
CA MET A 60 0.82 -8.65 1.39
C MET A 60 2.16 -7.95 1.28
N SER A 61 2.66 -7.77 0.06
CA SER A 61 3.88 -7.04 -0.24
C SER A 61 3.65 -6.01 -1.36
N VAL A 62 4.51 -4.99 -1.41
CA VAL A 62 4.53 -3.95 -2.43
C VAL A 62 5.48 -4.41 -3.54
N VAL A 63 4.93 -4.73 -4.71
CA VAL A 63 5.72 -5.28 -5.84
C VAL A 63 5.93 -4.28 -6.96
N CYS A 64 5.07 -3.26 -7.07
CA CYS A 64 5.13 -2.25 -8.14
C CYS A 64 4.96 -0.85 -7.54
N GLU A 65 5.88 -0.45 -6.65
CA GLU A 65 5.81 0.81 -5.91
C GLU A 65 5.65 2.04 -6.82
N GLY A 66 6.34 2.06 -7.97
CA GLY A 66 6.26 3.16 -8.94
C GLY A 66 4.87 3.38 -9.58
N GLN A 67 3.92 2.45 -9.41
CA GLN A 67 2.53 2.64 -9.85
C GLN A 67 1.61 3.20 -8.75
N CYS A 68 2.13 3.43 -7.55
CA CYS A 68 1.35 4.00 -6.46
C CYS A 68 0.97 5.44 -6.78
N ILE A 69 -0.34 5.72 -6.82
CA ILE A 69 -0.88 7.07 -7.06
C ILE A 69 -1.23 7.81 -5.76
N GLY A 70 -0.86 7.24 -4.61
CA GLY A 70 -1.08 7.81 -3.29
C GLY A 70 -2.55 7.95 -2.85
N CYS A 71 -3.46 7.13 -3.39
CA CYS A 71 -4.91 7.22 -3.12
C CYS A 71 -5.35 6.69 -1.75
N LYS A 72 -4.45 6.05 -0.98
CA LYS A 72 -4.70 5.43 0.34
C LYS A 72 -5.86 4.41 0.41
N ALA A 73 -6.34 3.90 -0.73
CA ALA A 73 -7.40 2.90 -0.75
C ALA A 73 -7.00 1.60 -0.03
N CYS A 74 -5.72 1.19 -0.13
CA CYS A 74 -5.17 0.04 0.57
C CYS A 74 -5.19 0.22 2.10
N ALA A 75 -4.85 1.40 2.62
CA ALA A 75 -4.93 1.70 4.05
C ALA A 75 -6.37 1.61 4.56
N ALA A 76 -7.33 2.21 3.85
CA ALA A 76 -8.74 2.15 4.22
C ALA A 76 -9.31 0.73 4.20
N ALA A 77 -8.84 -0.12 3.29
CA ALA A 77 -9.28 -1.50 3.14
C ALA A 77 -8.63 -2.46 4.16
N CYS A 78 -7.51 -2.09 4.77
CA CYS A 78 -6.74 -2.96 5.65
C CYS A 78 -7.36 -3.00 7.07
N PRO A 79 -7.91 -4.13 7.53
CA PRO A 79 -8.52 -4.22 8.86
C PRO A 79 -7.48 -4.20 10.00
N LYS A 80 -6.20 -4.39 9.68
CA LYS A 80 -5.09 -4.44 10.63
C LYS A 80 -4.23 -3.18 10.59
N SER A 81 -4.57 -2.21 9.75
CA SER A 81 -3.82 -0.95 9.59
C SER A 81 -2.32 -1.16 9.34
N CYS A 82 -1.95 -2.11 8.48
CA CYS A 82 -0.54 -2.48 8.24
C CYS A 82 0.27 -1.47 7.43
N PHE A 83 -0.35 -0.42 6.88
CA PHE A 83 0.30 0.46 5.90
C PHE A 83 0.68 1.81 6.50
N GLU A 84 1.90 2.26 6.19
CA GLU A 84 2.33 3.64 6.37
C GLU A 84 2.29 4.37 5.02
N HIS A 85 1.83 5.62 5.03
CA HIS A 85 1.81 6.46 3.84
C HIS A 85 2.36 7.85 4.15
N ALA A 86 3.06 8.45 3.18
CA ALA A 86 3.58 9.81 3.30
C ALA A 86 3.57 10.56 1.95
N PRO A 87 3.52 11.90 1.98
CA PRO A 87 3.81 12.72 0.80
C PRO A 87 5.22 12.49 0.27
N MET A 88 5.41 12.67 -1.05
CA MET A 88 6.71 12.59 -1.70
C MET A 88 7.12 13.98 -2.22
N GLU A 89 8.39 14.35 -2.04
CA GLU A 89 8.97 15.60 -2.55
C GLU A 89 9.27 15.50 -4.05
N LYS A 90 9.15 16.63 -4.76
CA LYS A 90 9.46 16.77 -6.19
C LYS A 90 10.96 17.00 -6.44
#